data_AF-A0A3E0HKZ8-F1
#
_entry.id   AF-A0A3E0HKZ8-F1
#
_cell.length_a   1.000
_cell.length_b   1.000
_cell.length_c   1.000
_cell.angle_alpha   90.00
_cell.angle_beta   90.00
_cell.angle_gamma   90.00
#
_symmetry.space_group_name_H-M   'P 1'
#
loop_
_entity.id
_entity.type
_entity.pdbx_description
1 polymer ?
#
loop_
_entity_poly.entity_id
_entity_poly.type
_entity_poly.pdbx_seq_one_letter_code
_entity_poly.pdbx_strand_id
1 'polypeptide(L)'
;MRSAPLLLAGVLLSVAACASPQQAPPASGTAAPVCPDTLPPHPMAGPASPMVPGDPAVAVACNYGGSGSARLAKSVKVADAKALAVALNSSDTAPPPRGTMCPMDQGLTDLVIFAYPKGDPVYVTVKPGGCATATNGTAKAYRLTSTVLDKL
;
A
#
# COMPACT_ATOMS: atom_id res chain seq x y z
N MET A 1 -28.95 -10.96 77.87
CA MET A 1 -27.56 -10.50 77.70
C MET A 1 -27.44 -10.08 76.24
N ARG A 2 -27.70 -8.81 75.93
CA ARG A 2 -26.76 -7.65 75.83
C ARG A 2 -25.83 -7.72 74.61
N SER A 3 -25.86 -6.59 73.88
CA SER A 3 -24.83 -6.02 72.99
C SER A 3 -24.96 -6.37 71.50
N ALA A 4 -24.76 -5.49 70.51
CA ALA A 4 -24.79 -4.03 70.30
C ALA A 4 -24.38 -3.83 68.81
N PRO A 5 -24.82 -2.77 68.11
CA PRO A 5 -24.58 -2.59 66.68
C PRO A 5 -23.26 -1.83 66.40
N LEU A 6 -22.59 -2.14 65.29
CA LEU A 6 -21.44 -1.38 64.79
C LEU A 6 -21.78 -0.80 63.41
N LEU A 7 -22.12 0.48 63.42
CA LEU A 7 -22.29 1.33 62.24
C LEU A 7 -20.91 1.89 61.85
N LEU A 8 -20.40 1.49 60.68
CA LEU A 8 -19.22 2.09 60.06
C LEU A 8 -19.69 3.16 59.06
N ALA A 9 -19.50 4.43 59.43
CA ALA A 9 -19.69 5.58 58.55
C ALA A 9 -18.42 5.79 57.72
N GLY A 10 -18.46 5.40 56.43
CA GLY A 10 -17.39 5.67 55.48
C GLY A 10 -17.54 7.05 54.83
N VAL A 11 -16.54 7.91 55.00
CA VAL A 11 -16.45 9.23 54.37
C VAL A 11 -16.06 9.05 52.90
N LEU A 12 -16.97 9.41 51.98
CA LEU A 12 -16.70 9.45 50.54
C LEU A 12 -16.11 10.82 50.14
N LEU A 13 -14.78 10.91 49.99
CA LEU A 13 -14.14 12.06 49.35
C LEU A 13 -14.31 11.97 47.82
N SER A 14 -15.19 12.80 47.28
CA SER A 14 -15.40 12.95 45.83
C SER A 14 -14.41 13.98 45.28
N VAL A 15 -13.32 13.52 44.66
CA VAL A 15 -12.36 14.40 43.98
C VAL A 15 -12.92 14.71 42.59
N ALA A 16 -13.47 15.91 42.41
CA ALA A 16 -13.90 16.40 41.11
C ALA A 16 -12.65 16.70 40.25
N ALA A 17 -12.19 15.70 39.50
CA ALA A 17 -11.13 15.87 38.52
C ALA A 17 -11.70 16.61 37.29
N CYS A 18 -11.33 17.88 37.11
CA CYS A 18 -11.55 18.61 35.87
C CYS A 18 -10.76 17.93 34.76
N ALA A 19 -11.42 17.06 33.99
CA ALA A 19 -10.86 16.48 32.78
C ALA A 19 -10.86 17.56 31.68
N SER A 20 -9.71 18.18 31.45
CA SER A 20 -9.49 19.00 30.26
C SER A 20 -9.67 18.10 29.03
N PRO A 21 -10.40 18.52 27.98
CA PRO A 21 -10.52 17.76 26.75
C PRO A 21 -9.12 17.60 26.14
N GLN A 22 -8.58 16.40 26.23
CA GLN A 22 -7.31 16.04 25.61
C GLN A 22 -7.54 16.04 24.10
N GLN A 23 -7.22 17.16 23.47
CA GLN A 23 -7.25 17.30 22.02
C GLN A 23 -6.35 16.23 21.43
N ALA A 24 -6.95 15.24 20.75
CA ALA A 24 -6.21 14.18 20.11
C ALA A 24 -5.17 14.83 19.18
N PRO A 25 -3.89 14.41 19.24
CA PRO A 25 -2.89 14.91 18.31
C PRO A 25 -3.41 14.70 16.89
N PRO A 26 -3.23 15.68 15.98
CA PRO A 26 -3.66 15.54 14.61
C PRO A 26 -3.08 14.26 14.05
N ALA A 27 -3.92 13.41 13.46
CA ALA A 27 -3.48 12.18 12.83
C ALA A 27 -2.47 12.57 11.73
N SER A 28 -1.19 12.32 11.98
CA SER A 28 -0.13 12.52 10.99
C SER A 28 -0.41 11.58 9.82
N GLY A 29 -1.08 12.10 8.80
CA GLY A 29 -1.35 11.36 7.57
C GLY A 29 -0.04 10.98 6.90
N THR A 30 0.06 9.76 6.39
CA THR A 30 1.18 9.35 5.52
C THR A 30 1.18 10.24 4.29
N ALA A 31 2.29 10.95 4.06
CA ALA A 31 2.45 11.75 2.85
C ALA A 31 2.46 10.85 1.61
N ALA A 32 1.90 11.34 0.50
CA ALA A 32 1.97 10.61 -0.76
C ALA A 32 3.42 10.58 -1.27
N PRO A 33 3.93 9.42 -1.72
CA PRO A 33 5.26 9.33 -2.29
C PRO A 33 5.34 10.13 -3.60
N VAL A 34 6.54 10.63 -3.91
CA VAL A 34 6.82 11.37 -5.14
C VAL A 34 7.40 10.42 -6.17
N CYS A 35 6.84 10.42 -7.38
CA CYS A 35 7.38 9.66 -8.50
C CYS A 35 8.74 10.19 -8.92
N PRO A 36 9.76 9.34 -9.13
CA PRO A 36 11.03 9.80 -9.68
C PRO A 36 10.84 10.27 -11.13
N ASP A 37 11.55 11.32 -11.53
CA ASP A 37 11.46 11.87 -12.90
C ASP A 37 11.89 10.87 -13.98
N THR A 38 12.76 9.93 -13.60
CA THR A 38 13.25 8.85 -14.46
C THR A 38 12.94 7.49 -13.85
N LEU A 39 12.48 6.55 -14.67
CA LEU A 39 12.20 5.19 -14.26
C LEU A 39 13.49 4.55 -13.73
N PRO A 40 13.49 4.01 -12.51
CA PRO A 40 14.64 3.28 -12.01
C PRO A 40 15.00 2.09 -12.92
N PRO A 41 16.30 1.83 -13.18
CA PRO A 41 16.73 0.82 -14.15
C PRO A 41 16.36 -0.62 -13.74
N HIS A 42 16.15 -0.85 -12.45
CA HIS A 42 15.76 -2.13 -11.89
C HIS A 42 14.65 -1.96 -10.85
N PRO A 43 13.73 -2.92 -10.72
CA PRO A 43 12.79 -2.93 -9.61
C PRO A 43 13.56 -2.97 -8.29
N MET A 44 13.17 -2.14 -7.33
CA MET A 44 13.76 -2.19 -5.99
C MET A 44 13.35 -3.50 -5.32
N ALA A 45 14.30 -4.21 -4.70
CA ALA A 45 14.05 -5.51 -4.09
C ALA A 45 13.06 -5.37 -2.91
N GLY A 46 11.84 -5.85 -3.11
CA GLY A 46 10.81 -6.00 -2.09
C GLY A 46 10.79 -7.40 -1.46
N PRO A 47 9.84 -7.66 -0.55
CA PRO A 47 9.65 -9.00 0.03
C PRO A 47 9.22 -10.03 -1.03
N ALA A 48 9.58 -11.29 -0.81
CA ALA A 48 9.24 -12.38 -1.74
C ALA A 48 7.75 -12.77 -1.71
N SER A 49 7.10 -12.66 -0.56
CA SER A 49 5.65 -12.88 -0.41
C SER A 49 5.16 -12.29 0.91
N PRO A 50 4.05 -11.54 0.93
CA PRO A 50 3.30 -11.04 -0.23
C PRO A 50 4.09 -9.99 -1.04
N MET A 51 3.70 -9.74 -2.30
CA MET A 51 4.35 -8.73 -3.15
C MET A 51 4.26 -7.32 -2.54
N VAL A 52 3.11 -6.99 -1.97
CA VAL A 52 2.84 -5.75 -1.22
C VAL A 52 2.46 -6.12 0.22
N PRO A 53 3.37 -5.97 1.20
CA PRO A 53 3.13 -6.39 2.58
C PRO A 53 2.20 -5.45 3.35
N GLY A 54 1.50 -5.99 4.34
CA GLY A 54 0.74 -5.21 5.31
C GLY A 54 -0.39 -4.38 4.72
N ASP A 55 -0.60 -3.19 5.29
CA ASP A 55 -1.70 -2.27 4.97
C ASP A 55 -1.12 -0.91 4.51
N PRO A 56 -0.91 -0.71 3.20
CA PRO A 56 -0.41 0.57 2.70
C PRO A 56 -1.44 1.67 2.92
N ALA A 57 -0.98 2.83 3.39
CA ALA A 57 -1.84 3.98 3.63
C ALA A 57 -2.11 4.78 2.35
N VAL A 58 -1.11 4.88 1.47
CA VAL A 58 -1.19 5.64 0.22
C VAL A 58 -0.45 4.87 -0.88
N ALA A 59 -0.94 4.96 -2.11
CA ALA A 59 -0.21 4.53 -3.28
C ALA A 59 -0.27 5.59 -4.38
N VAL A 60 0.81 5.68 -5.16
CA VAL A 60 0.89 6.55 -6.34
C VAL A 60 1.34 5.70 -7.52
N ALA A 61 0.60 5.79 -8.62
CA ALA A 61 0.97 5.21 -9.91
C ALA A 61 1.73 6.26 -10.72
N CYS A 62 2.92 5.89 -11.16
CA CYS A 62 3.83 6.70 -11.95
C CYS A 62 3.91 6.10 -13.35
N ASN A 63 3.27 6.73 -14.33
CA ASN A 63 3.30 6.30 -15.71
C ASN A 63 4.53 6.89 -16.42
N TYR A 64 5.40 6.01 -16.91
CA TYR A 64 6.55 6.39 -17.73
C TYR A 64 6.21 6.14 -19.20
N GLY A 65 6.70 7.04 -20.07
CA GLY A 65 6.43 6.99 -21.50
C GLY A 65 6.83 5.65 -22.15
N GLY A 66 6.24 5.36 -23.31
CA GLY A 66 6.55 4.16 -24.10
C GLY A 66 7.96 4.17 -24.71
N SER A 67 8.24 3.14 -25.52
CA SER A 67 9.56 2.76 -26.05
C SER A 67 10.57 3.92 -26.21
N GLY A 68 11.58 3.94 -25.34
CA GLY A 68 12.72 4.86 -25.38
C GLY A 68 12.67 6.03 -24.41
N SER A 69 11.52 6.35 -23.80
CA SER A 69 11.41 7.39 -22.78
C SER A 69 11.28 6.78 -21.38
N ALA A 70 12.38 6.72 -20.64
CA ALA A 70 12.34 6.42 -19.21
C ALA A 70 11.84 7.61 -18.37
N ARG A 71 11.21 8.63 -18.96
CA ARG A 71 10.78 9.84 -18.23
C ARG A 71 9.34 9.72 -17.76
N LEU A 72 9.08 10.28 -16.58
CA LEU A 72 7.74 10.37 -15.99
C LEU A 72 6.83 11.17 -16.93
N ALA A 73 5.78 10.53 -17.43
CA ALA A 73 4.77 11.17 -18.26
C ALA A 73 3.63 11.70 -17.40
N LYS A 74 3.20 10.91 -16.40
CA LYS A 74 2.08 11.26 -15.51
C LYS A 74 2.24 10.57 -14.15
N SER A 75 1.78 11.21 -13.09
CA SER A 75 1.58 10.58 -11.79
C SER A 75 0.12 10.73 -11.35
N VAL A 76 -0.41 9.67 -10.72
CA VAL A 76 -1.80 9.64 -10.22
C VAL A 76 -1.81 9.01 -8.84
N LYS A 77 -2.50 9.64 -7.89
CA LYS A 77 -2.78 9.01 -6.60
C LYS A 77 -3.83 7.92 -6.79
N VAL A 78 -3.49 6.71 -6.34
CA VAL A 78 -4.42 5.57 -6.37
C VAL A 78 -5.54 5.82 -5.36
N ALA A 79 -6.79 5.67 -5.80
CA ALA A 79 -7.96 5.94 -4.96
C ALA A 79 -8.04 5.05 -3.72
N ASP A 80 -7.72 3.75 -3.89
CA ASP A 80 -7.71 2.77 -2.81
C ASP A 80 -6.44 1.90 -2.88
N ALA A 81 -5.42 2.32 -2.13
CA ALA A 81 -4.14 1.64 -2.06
C ALA A 81 -4.24 0.21 -1.51
N LYS A 82 -5.14 -0.02 -0.54
CA LYS A 82 -5.32 -1.32 0.09
C LYS A 82 -5.98 -2.30 -0.88
N ALA A 83 -7.03 -1.88 -1.58
CA ALA A 83 -7.67 -2.73 -2.58
C ALA A 83 -6.70 -3.08 -3.74
N LEU A 84 -5.85 -2.14 -4.17
CA LEU A 84 -4.83 -2.43 -5.17
C LEU A 84 -3.79 -3.44 -4.66
N ALA A 85 -3.32 -3.28 -3.43
CA ALA A 85 -2.38 -4.22 -2.81
C ALA A 85 -2.95 -5.64 -2.71
N VAL A 86 -4.21 -5.77 -2.28
CA VAL A 86 -4.91 -7.06 -2.24
C VAL A 86 -5.00 -7.68 -3.63
N ALA A 87 -5.39 -6.91 -4.64
CA ALA A 87 -5.51 -7.40 -6.02
C ALA A 87 -4.16 -7.89 -6.58
N LEU A 88 -3.08 -7.15 -6.35
CA LEU A 88 -1.71 -7.54 -6.74
C LEU A 88 -1.26 -8.82 -6.03
N ASN A 89 -1.52 -8.93 -4.72
CA ASN A 89 -1.14 -10.11 -3.93
C ASN A 89 -1.97 -11.36 -4.26
N SER A 90 -3.19 -11.19 -4.79
CA SER A 90 -4.04 -12.29 -5.26
C SER A 90 -3.79 -12.69 -6.71
N SER A 91 -2.92 -11.98 -7.43
CA SER A 91 -2.66 -12.25 -8.85
C SER A 91 -1.87 -13.56 -9.03
N ASP A 92 -2.03 -14.17 -10.20
CA ASP A 92 -1.37 -15.44 -10.54
C ASP A 92 0.15 -15.25 -10.55
N THR A 93 0.88 -16.09 -9.81
CA THR A 93 2.35 -16.08 -9.79
C THR A 93 2.94 -17.16 -10.70
N ALA A 94 2.11 -18.06 -11.23
CA ALA A 94 2.54 -19.06 -12.18
C ALA A 94 2.90 -18.37 -13.51
N PRO A 95 4.11 -18.61 -14.04
CA PRO A 95 4.46 -18.10 -15.36
C PRO A 95 3.52 -18.70 -16.41
N PRO A 96 3.18 -17.93 -17.46
CA PRO A 96 2.36 -18.46 -18.55
C PRO A 96 3.06 -19.66 -19.21
N PRO A 97 2.29 -20.61 -19.78
CA PRO A 97 2.85 -21.76 -20.48
C PRO A 97 3.89 -21.34 -21.53
N ARG A 98 4.94 -22.16 -21.69
CA ARG A 98 5.96 -21.93 -22.72
C ARG A 98 5.30 -21.80 -24.09
N GLY A 99 5.74 -20.80 -24.87
CA GLY A 99 5.18 -20.51 -26.20
C GLY A 99 3.97 -19.56 -26.19
N THR A 100 3.53 -19.08 -25.02
CA THR A 100 2.54 -17.99 -24.97
C THR A 100 3.15 -16.72 -25.57
N MET A 101 2.63 -16.26 -26.71
CA MET A 101 2.95 -14.95 -27.25
C MET A 101 2.16 -13.87 -26.49
N CYS A 102 2.85 -12.82 -26.06
CA CYS A 102 2.28 -11.65 -25.40
C CYS A 102 2.20 -10.48 -26.41
N PRO A 103 1.21 -10.44 -27.32
CA PRO A 103 1.10 -9.35 -28.28
C PRO A 103 0.87 -8.01 -27.56
N MET A 104 1.43 -6.92 -28.10
CA MET A 104 1.30 -5.55 -27.59
C MET A 104 2.10 -5.20 -26.31
N ASP A 105 3.36 -5.63 -26.20
CA ASP A 105 4.29 -4.97 -25.26
C ASP A 105 4.76 -3.64 -25.86
N GLN A 106 3.99 -2.56 -25.62
CA GLN A 106 4.33 -1.21 -26.08
C GLN A 106 5.40 -0.53 -25.21
N GLY A 107 5.99 -1.26 -24.26
CA GLY A 107 7.02 -0.73 -23.35
C GLY A 107 6.49 0.23 -22.30
N LEU A 108 5.17 0.42 -22.21
CA LEU A 108 4.54 1.18 -21.12
C LEU A 108 4.88 0.49 -19.80
N THR A 109 5.49 1.25 -18.90
CA THR A 109 5.89 0.77 -17.59
C THR A 109 5.38 1.74 -16.56
N ASP A 110 4.52 1.24 -15.68
CA ASP A 110 4.03 1.97 -14.52
C ASP A 110 4.86 1.56 -13.31
N LEU A 111 5.25 2.52 -12.49
CA LEU A 111 5.81 2.27 -11.16
C LEU A 111 4.74 2.64 -10.13
N VAL A 112 4.31 1.68 -9.33
CA VAL A 112 3.42 1.92 -8.20
C VAL A 112 4.25 1.98 -6.94
N ILE A 113 4.18 3.11 -6.22
CA ILE A 113 4.87 3.30 -4.95
C ILE A 113 3.84 3.24 -3.83
N PHE A 114 3.94 2.23 -2.98
CA PHE A 114 3.13 2.06 -1.77
C PHE A 114 3.87 2.66 -0.58
N ALA A 115 3.22 3.59 0.14
CA ALA A 115 3.74 4.20 1.35
C ALA A 115 2.93 3.75 2.58
N TYR A 116 3.64 3.58 3.69
CA TYR A 116 3.11 3.08 4.95
C TYR A 116 3.23 4.14 6.05
N PRO A 117 2.39 4.11 7.09
CA PRO A 117 2.57 4.99 8.26
C PRO A 117 3.90 4.76 8.97
N LYS A 118 4.44 3.53 8.88
CA LYS A 118 5.73 3.12 9.42
C LYS A 118 6.38 2.15 8.45
N GLY A 119 7.69 2.29 8.23
CA GLY A 119 8.47 1.43 7.35
C GLY A 119 8.72 2.02 5.97
N ASP A 120 9.53 1.31 5.20
CA ASP A 120 9.97 1.75 3.89
C ASP A 120 8.89 1.57 2.82
N PRO A 121 8.84 2.45 1.81
CA PRO A 121 7.93 2.28 0.70
C PRO A 121 8.26 1.03 -0.12
N VAL A 122 7.22 0.43 -0.71
CA VAL A 122 7.35 -0.72 -1.61
C VAL A 122 7.08 -0.27 -3.03
N TYR A 123 7.96 -0.68 -3.92
CA TYR A 123 7.93 -0.33 -5.34
C TYR A 123 7.49 -1.54 -6.15
N VAL A 124 6.44 -1.37 -6.94
CA VAL A 124 5.92 -2.40 -7.83
C VAL A 124 5.95 -1.87 -9.25
N THR A 125 6.75 -2.49 -10.10
CA THR A 125 6.74 -2.24 -11.54
C THR A 125 5.60 -3.02 -12.17
N VAL A 126 4.69 -2.33 -12.84
CA VAL A 126 3.58 -2.90 -13.59
C VAL A 126 3.80 -2.65 -15.08
N LYS A 127 3.63 -3.70 -15.87
CA LYS A 127 3.61 -3.63 -17.33
C LYS A 127 2.20 -4.00 -17.77
N PRO A 128 1.34 -3.03 -18.14
CA PRO A 128 -0.04 -3.31 -18.52
C PRO A 128 -0.17 -3.96 -19.90
N GLY A 129 0.81 -3.75 -20.79
CA GLY A 129 0.86 -4.37 -22.12
C GLY A 129 1.24 -5.85 -22.11
N GLY A 130 1.06 -6.50 -23.26
CA GLY A 130 1.43 -7.91 -23.43
C GLY A 130 0.65 -8.85 -22.51
N CYS A 131 1.37 -9.65 -21.74
CA CYS A 131 0.77 -10.62 -20.81
C CYS A 131 0.37 -10.03 -19.46
N ALA A 132 0.48 -8.69 -19.31
CA ALA A 132 0.23 -7.94 -18.10
C ALA A 132 0.97 -8.50 -16.87
N THR A 133 2.06 -7.85 -16.44
CA THR A 133 2.90 -8.37 -15.35
C THR A 133 3.14 -7.33 -14.27
N ALA A 134 3.29 -7.77 -13.02
CA ALA A 134 3.72 -6.93 -11.91
C ALA A 134 4.93 -7.56 -11.21
N THR A 135 5.86 -6.75 -10.70
CA THR A 135 6.99 -7.24 -9.91
C THR A 135 7.50 -6.20 -8.92
N ASN A 136 7.90 -6.65 -7.74
CA ASN A 136 8.64 -5.84 -6.76
C ASN A 136 10.14 -6.22 -6.74
N GLY A 137 10.67 -6.74 -7.85
CA GLY A 137 12.06 -7.22 -7.94
C GLY A 137 12.31 -8.62 -7.37
N THR A 138 11.51 -9.06 -6.39
CA THR A 138 11.65 -10.38 -5.77
C THR A 138 10.49 -11.31 -6.14
N ALA A 139 9.27 -10.82 -6.04
CA ALA A 139 8.04 -11.47 -6.46
C ALA A 139 7.65 -11.03 -7.87
N LYS A 140 7.00 -11.92 -8.62
CA LYS A 140 6.42 -11.60 -9.93
C LYS A 140 5.02 -12.21 -10.05
N ALA A 141 4.09 -11.39 -10.54
CA ALA A 141 2.75 -11.80 -10.92
C ALA A 141 2.56 -11.62 -12.43
N TYR A 142 1.69 -12.47 -12.99
CA TYR A 142 1.34 -12.55 -14.40
C TYR A 142 -0.19 -12.44 -14.54
N ARG A 143 -0.65 -12.15 -15.76
CA ARG A 143 -2.09 -12.11 -16.10
C ARG A 143 -2.86 -11.18 -15.15
N LEU A 144 -2.34 -9.96 -14.97
CA LEU A 144 -3.03 -8.98 -14.14
C LEU A 144 -4.47 -8.80 -14.65
N THR A 145 -5.41 -8.85 -13.72
CA THR A 145 -6.83 -8.72 -14.03
C THR A 145 -7.20 -7.25 -14.26
N SER A 146 -8.35 -6.99 -14.88
CA SER A 146 -8.89 -5.63 -14.98
C SER A 146 -9.03 -4.98 -13.60
N THR A 147 -9.29 -5.76 -12.54
CA THR A 147 -9.31 -5.28 -11.15
C THR A 147 -8.01 -4.58 -10.72
N VAL A 148 -6.85 -5.00 -11.25
CA VAL A 148 -5.57 -4.34 -11.02
C VAL A 148 -5.41 -3.15 -11.95
N LEU A 149 -5.69 -3.35 -13.25
CA LEU A 149 -5.42 -2.33 -14.28
C LEU A 149 -6.34 -1.11 -14.18
N ASP A 150 -7.61 -1.28 -13.82
CA ASP A 150 -8.60 -0.19 -13.67
C ASP A 150 -8.31 0.72 -12.46
N LYS A 151 -7.34 0.34 -11.61
CA LYS A 151 -6.94 1.10 -10.42
C LYS A 151 -5.67 1.93 -10.65
N LEU A 152 -5.04 1.83 -11.82
CA LEU A 152 -3.83 2.55 -12.22
C LEU A 152 -4.18 3.72 -13.16
#